data_AF-A0AAV8WIL3-F1
#
_entry.id   AF-A0AAV8WIL3-F1
#
_cell.length_a   1.000
_cell.length_b   1.000
_cell.length_c   1.000
_cell.angle_alpha   90.00
_cell.angle_beta   90.00
_cell.angle_gamma   90.00
#
_symmetry.space_group_name_H-M   'P 1'
#
loop_
_entity.id
_entity.type
_entity.pdbx_description
1 polymer ?
#
loop_
_entity_poly.entity_id
_entity_poly.type
_entity_poly.pdbx_seq_one_letter_code
_entity_poly.pdbx_strand_id
1 'polypeptide(L)' 'MKSLEQDDKTPTDIFVCQCRALIVQLPRDTLTESMQIDMVYGLLSLRIRREVPRVEIKSFSELLDLSTKC' A
#
# COMPACT_ATOMS: atom_id res chain seq x y z
N MET A 1 -14.03 -8.98 -14.11
CA MET A 1 -12.71 -9.08 -13.46
C MET A 1 -12.67 -8.00 -12.39
N LYS A 2 -12.61 -8.35 -11.10
CA LYS A 2 -12.55 -7.35 -10.02
C LYS A 2 -11.13 -6.76 -10.05
N SER A 3 -10.98 -5.43 -10.14
CA SER A 3 -9.64 -4.84 -10.01
C SER A 3 -9.12 -5.10 -8.59
N LEU A 4 -7.81 -5.30 -8.46
CA LEU A 4 -7.13 -5.46 -7.18
C LEU A 4 -6.72 -4.11 -6.56
N GLU A 5 -7.16 -3.01 -7.19
CA GLU A 5 -6.93 -1.64 -6.73
C GLU A 5 -7.85 -1.30 -5.56
N GLN A 6 -7.39 -0.43 -4.68
CA GLN A 6 -8.17 0.11 -3.57
C GLN A 6 -9.42 0.81 -4.12
N ASP A 7 -10.60 0.34 -3.69
CA ASP A 7 -11.86 1.02 -3.96
C ASP A 7 -12.09 2.20 -3.01
N ASP A 8 -13.00 3.11 -3.37
CA ASP A 8 -13.31 4.31 -2.59
C ASP A 8 -13.91 4.02 -1.20
N LYS A 9 -14.36 2.78 -0.96
CA LYS A 9 -15.02 2.39 0.29
C LYS A 9 -14.08 1.70 1.26
N THR A 10 -12.93 1.23 0.79
CA THR A 10 -11.97 0.46 1.58
C THR A 10 -10.96 1.41 2.23
N PRO A 11 -10.95 1.49 3.58
CA PRO A 11 -9.96 2.26 4.30
C PRO A 11 -8.53 1.81 3.96
N THR A 12 -7.58 2.75 3.90
CA THR A 12 -6.20 2.48 3.47
C THR A 12 -5.49 1.47 4.36
N ASP A 13 -5.72 1.53 5.67
CA ASP A 13 -5.21 0.57 6.65
C ASP A 13 -5.71 -0.86 6.37
N ILE A 14 -7.01 -1.01 6.09
CA ILE A 14 -7.60 -2.30 5.73
C ILE A 14 -7.02 -2.82 4.41
N PHE A 15 -6.92 -1.96 3.40
CA PHE A 15 -6.36 -2.32 2.09
C PHE A 15 -4.89 -2.77 2.21
N VAL A 16 -4.06 -1.99 2.89
CA VAL A 16 -2.64 -2.30 3.12
C VAL A 16 -2.50 -3.61 3.91
N CYS A 17 -3.35 -3.84 4.91
CA CYS A 17 -3.37 -5.09 5.67
C CYS A 17 -3.66 -6.30 4.78
N GLN A 18 -4.67 -6.19 3.90
CA GLN A 18 -5.01 -7.25 2.93
C GLN A 18 -3.85 -7.54 1.97
N CYS A 19 -3.22 -6.50 1.40
CA CYS A 19 -2.06 -6.70 0.53
C CYS A 19 -0.90 -7.38 1.27
N ARG A 20 -0.59 -6.94 2.50
CA ARG A 20 0.49 -7.53 3.30
C ARG A 20 0.22 -8.99 3.68
N ALA A 21 -1.05 -9.35 3.91
CA ALA A 21 -1.46 -10.74 4.16
C ALA A 21 -1.29 -11.65 2.92
N LEU A 22 -1.26 -11.09 1.71
CA LEU A 22 -0.91 -11.82 0.49
C LEU A 22 0.61 -11.90 0.31
N ILE A 23 1.32 -10.78 0.52
CA ILE A 23 2.77 -10.70 0.38
C ILE A 23 3.49 -11.67 1.34
N VAL A 24 2.99 -11.85 2.56
CA VAL A 24 3.60 -12.78 3.54
C VAL A 24 3.54 -14.26 3.12
N GLN A 25 2.70 -14.60 2.14
CA GLN A 25 2.62 -15.96 1.59
C GLN A 25 3.76 -16.26 0.61
N LEU A 26 4.50 -15.23 0.18
CA LEU A 26 5.69 -15.40 -0.65
C LEU A 26 6.86 -15.95 0.19
N PRO A 27 7.85 -16.62 -0.45
CA PRO A 27 9.02 -17.11 0.27
C PRO A 27 9.71 -15.99 1.04
N ARG A 28 10.14 -16.31 2.27
CA ARG A 28 10.82 -15.34 3.14
C ARG A 28 12.06 -14.78 2.45
N ASP A 29 12.39 -13.52 2.76
CA ASP A 29 13.56 -12.79 2.24
C ASP A 29 13.56 -12.56 0.71
N THR A 30 12.45 -12.84 0.01
CA THR A 30 12.31 -12.52 -1.43
C THR A 30 12.16 -11.03 -1.69
N LEU A 31 11.53 -10.30 -0.77
CA LEU A 31 11.15 -8.89 -0.97
C LEU A 31 11.59 -8.04 0.21
N THR A 32 12.30 -6.95 -0.09
CA THR A 32 12.56 -5.89 0.89
C THR A 32 11.27 -5.11 1.18
N GLU A 33 11.18 -4.44 2.33
CA GLU A 33 9.99 -3.64 2.67
C GLU A 33 9.72 -2.56 1.61
N SER A 34 10.75 -1.92 1.05
CA SER A 34 10.57 -0.94 -0.03
C SER A 34 9.89 -1.55 -1.26
N MET A 35 10.28 -2.76 -1.67
CA MET A 35 9.65 -3.45 -2.80
C MET A 35 8.20 -3.80 -2.50
N GLN A 36 7.90 -4.19 -1.26
CA GLN A 36 6.52 -4.45 -0.83
C GLN A 36 5.67 -3.18 -0.89
N ILE A 37 6.23 -2.03 -0.47
CA ILE A 37 5.57 -0.74 -0.58
C ILE A 37 5.36 -0.37 -2.05
N ASP A 38 6.32 -0.61 -2.94
CA ASP A 38 6.16 -0.34 -4.38
C ASP A 38 4.98 -1.12 -4.98
N MET A 39 4.83 -2.40 -4.59
CA MET A 39 3.72 -3.25 -5.02
C MET A 39 2.37 -2.73 -4.52
N VAL A 40 2.29 -2.30 -3.26
CA VAL A 40 1.04 -1.79 -2.67
C VAL A 40 0.71 -0.40 -3.20
N TYR A 41 1.70 0.48 -3.33
CA TYR A 41 1.52 1.87 -3.74
C TYR A 41 0.81 1.97 -5.09
N GLY A 42 1.21 1.16 -6.07
CA GLY A 42 0.59 1.14 -7.40
C GLY A 42 -0.92 0.82 -7.39
N LEU A 43 -1.37 0.12 -6.35
CA LEU A 43 -2.76 -0.30 -6.18
C LEU A 43 -3.56 0.64 -5.27
N LEU A 44 -2.93 1.62 -4.62
CA LEU A 44 -3.63 2.62 -3.82
C LEU A 44 -4.53 3.50 -4.70
N SER A 45 -5.56 4.05 -4.05
CA SER A 45 -6.47 5.00 -4.69
C SER A 45 -5.70 6.17 -5.30
N LEU A 46 -6.20 6.66 -6.44
CA LEU A 46 -5.56 7.77 -7.15
C LEU A 46 -5.47 9.03 -6.28
N ARG A 47 -6.41 9.23 -5.34
CA ARG A 47 -6.39 10.34 -4.36
C ARG A 47 -5.10 10.31 -3.54
N ILE A 48 -4.78 9.17 -2.93
CA ILE A 48 -3.59 9.03 -2.08
C ILE A 48 -2.32 9.20 -2.90
N ARG A 49 -2.24 8.58 -4.08
CA ARG A 49 -1.05 8.68 -4.95
C ARG A 49 -0.78 10.08 -5.49
N ARG A 50 -1.78 10.97 -5.49
CA ARG A 50 -1.63 12.37 -5.89
C ARG A 50 -1.12 13.24 -4.75
N GLU A 51 -1.59 12.99 -3.54
CA GLU A 51 -1.25 13.77 -2.35
C GLU A 51 0.03 13.31 -1.66
N VAL A 52 0.34 12.01 -1.73
CA VAL A 52 1.49 11.40 -1.05
C VAL A 52 2.47 10.82 -2.07
N PRO A 53 3.59 11.50 -2.34
CA PRO A 53 4.61 10.99 -3.24
C PRO A 53 5.25 9.70 -2.70
N ARG A 54 5.38 8.66 -3.55
CA ARG A 54 6.04 7.39 -3.20
C ARG A 54 7.42 7.57 -2.55
N VAL A 55 8.19 8.55 -3.01
CA VAL A 55 9.57 8.83 -2.53
C VAL A 55 9.64 9.25 -1.07
N GLU A 56 8.54 9.76 -0.50
CA GLU A 56 8.48 10.18 0.91
C GLU A 56 8.21 9.00 1.85
N ILE A 57 7.75 7.86 1.32
CA ILE A 57 7.34 6.70 2.12
C ILE A 57 8.51 5.74 2.29
N LYS A 58 8.95 5.51 3.53
CA LYS A 58 10.03 4.57 3.88
C LYS A 58 9.54 3.31 4.58
N SER A 59 8.34 3.34 5.16
CA SER A 59 7.74 2.22 5.89
C SER A 59 6.23 2.16 5.68
N PHE A 60 5.62 1.02 5.98
CA PHE A 60 4.17 0.91 5.98
C PHE A 60 3.51 1.81 7.04
N SER A 61 4.14 2.05 8.19
CA SER A 61 3.61 2.96 9.21
C SER A 61 3.53 4.39 8.67
N GLU A 62 4.60 4.86 8.02
CA GLU A 62 4.64 6.19 7.40
C GLU A 62 3.61 6.34 6.27
N LEU A 63 3.42 5.29 5.46
CA LEU A 63 2.35 5.25 4.46
C LEU A 63 0.97 5.48 5.08
N LEU A 64 0.68 4.78 6.18
CA LEU A 64 -0.61 4.89 6.86
C LEU A 64 -0.80 6.29 7.45
N ASP A 65 0.20 6.80 8.16
CA ASP A 65 0.18 8.13 8.78
C ASP A 65 -0.03 9.26 7.77
N LEU A 66 0.63 9.18 6.60
CA LEU A 66 0.48 10.13 5.50
C LEU A 66 -0.89 9.98 4.83
N SER A 67 -1.37 8.75 4.63
CA SER A 67 -2.66 8.50 3.96
C SER A 67 -3.89 8.92 4.78
N THR A 68 -3.79 8.93 6.12
CA THR A 68 -4.86 9.44 7.00
C THR A 68 -5.12 10.94 6.86
N LYS A 69 -4.20 11.68 6.23
CA LYS A 69 -4.30 13.13 6.04
C LYS A 69 -4.95 13.51 4.70
N CYS A 70 -5.28 12.53 3.85
CA CYS A 70 -5.81 12.70 2.50
C CYS A 70 -7.31 12.49 2.40
#